data_AF-A0A3A8JML3-F1
#
_entry.id   AF-A0A3A8JML3-F1
#
_cell.length_a   1.000
_cell.length_b   1.000
_cell.length_c   1.000
_cell.angle_alpha   90.00
_cell.angle_beta   90.00
_cell.angle_gamma   90.00
#
_symmetry.space_group_name_H-M   'P 1'
#
loop_
_entity.id
_entity.type
_entity.pdbx_description
1 polymer ?
#
loop_
_entity_poly.entity_id
_entity_poly.type
_entity_poly.pdbx_seq_one_letter_code
_entity_poly.pdbx_strand_id
1 'polypeptide(L)'
;MSAIILACGSSGLTLNHLPELRRYMQRFATHPGTRLVHGAGDARKTDEPEAFGADRLWEVAAHLEWPWFRVEDVERFPADWKHVGASAGPRRNEAIRDALRALAAEGQRVGWVAAHSDRNLGRGTAHMVTLCRAEGWPGRALILAPDGRLVEEVR
;
A
#
# COMPACT_ATOMS: atom_id res chain seq x y z
N MET A 1 -9.21 -18.08 8.86
CA MET A 1 -9.49 -16.63 8.83
C MET A 1 -8.40 -15.99 8.00
N SER A 2 -8.74 -15.47 6.82
CA SER A 2 -7.78 -14.83 5.90
C SER A 2 -7.48 -13.39 6.33
N ALA A 3 -6.27 -12.93 6.01
CA ALA A 3 -5.82 -11.57 6.27
C ALA A 3 -5.86 -10.75 4.98
N ILE A 4 -6.11 -9.44 5.12
CA ILE A 4 -6.03 -8.49 4.02
C ILE A 4 -5.03 -7.42 4.40
N ILE A 5 -4.06 -7.19 3.53
CA ILE A 5 -3.07 -6.13 3.67
C ILE A 5 -3.35 -5.05 2.65
N LEU A 6 -3.78 -3.88 3.13
CA LEU A 6 -3.77 -2.67 2.33
C LEU A 6 -2.35 -2.12 2.29
N ALA A 7 -1.73 -2.12 1.12
CA ALA A 7 -0.44 -1.52 0.91
C ALA A 7 -0.58 -0.20 0.15
N CYS A 8 0.08 0.84 0.62
CA CYS A 8 0.04 2.16 0.01
C CYS A 8 1.42 2.82 0.06
N GLY A 9 1.59 3.93 -0.65
CA GLY A 9 2.86 4.65 -0.61
C GLY A 9 3.06 5.63 -1.75
N SER A 10 4.29 6.16 -1.82
CA SER A 10 4.69 7.12 -2.85
C SER A 10 4.96 6.45 -4.19
N SER A 11 4.63 7.13 -5.27
CA SER A 11 5.04 6.74 -6.62
C SER A 11 6.56 6.90 -6.86
N GLY A 12 7.26 7.70 -6.04
CA GLY A 12 8.70 7.94 -6.15
C GLY A 12 9.63 6.88 -5.56
N LEU A 13 9.12 5.73 -5.09
CA LEU A 13 9.97 4.65 -4.60
C LEU A 13 10.60 3.86 -5.75
N THR A 14 11.85 3.46 -5.57
CA THR A 14 12.67 2.69 -6.54
C THR A 14 12.97 1.27 -6.04
N LEU A 15 13.59 0.43 -6.88
CA LEU A 15 14.00 -0.94 -6.50
C LEU A 15 14.94 -1.00 -5.28
N ASN A 16 15.68 0.07 -4.97
CA ASN A 16 16.54 0.12 -3.78
C ASN A 16 15.75 -0.08 -2.48
N HIS A 17 14.46 0.24 -2.48
CA HIS A 17 13.59 0.12 -1.32
C HIS A 17 13.07 -1.31 -1.13
N LEU A 18 13.10 -2.15 -2.17
CA LEU A 18 12.51 -3.49 -2.17
C LEU A 18 12.99 -4.39 -1.02
N PRO A 19 14.29 -4.41 -0.62
CA PRO A 19 14.73 -5.25 0.50
C PRO A 19 14.00 -4.95 1.81
N GLU A 20 13.75 -3.67 2.13
CA GLU A 20 13.05 -3.30 3.36
C GLU A 20 11.55 -3.60 3.26
N LEU A 21 10.95 -3.37 2.08
CA LEU A 21 9.55 -3.73 1.84
C LEU A 21 9.32 -5.23 1.98
N ARG A 22 10.23 -6.06 1.45
CA ARG A 22 10.22 -7.53 1.63
C ARG A 22 10.32 -7.91 3.10
N ARG A 23 11.30 -7.37 3.82
CA ARG A 23 11.47 -7.61 5.26
C ARG A 23 10.21 -7.27 6.05
N TYR A 24 9.52 -6.19 5.70
CA TYR A 24 8.26 -5.83 6.34
C TYR A 24 7.13 -6.79 5.97
N MET A 25 7.05 -7.18 4.69
CA MET A 25 6.00 -8.05 4.16
C MET A 25 6.03 -9.45 4.77
N GLN A 26 7.21 -9.96 5.16
CA GLN A 26 7.37 -11.20 5.93
C GLN A 26 6.52 -11.21 7.22
N ARG A 27 6.27 -10.06 7.84
CA ARG A 27 5.45 -9.96 9.06
C ARG A 27 3.97 -10.28 8.81
N PHE A 28 3.51 -10.14 7.57
CA PHE A 28 2.11 -10.37 7.16
C PHE A 28 1.91 -11.68 6.39
N ALA A 29 3.00 -12.34 6.00
CA ALA A 29 3.08 -13.59 5.26
C ALA A 29 2.60 -14.82 6.04
N THR A 30 1.40 -14.77 6.62
CA THR A 30 1.07 -15.68 7.73
C THR A 30 0.27 -16.91 7.30
N HIS A 31 -0.55 -16.86 6.24
CA HIS A 31 -1.47 -17.94 5.89
C HIS A 31 -1.84 -18.00 4.40
N PRO A 32 -2.25 -19.17 3.86
CA PRO A 32 -2.96 -19.27 2.59
C PRO A 32 -4.22 -18.38 2.57
N GLY A 33 -4.47 -17.73 1.43
CA GLY A 33 -5.63 -16.84 1.26
C GLY A 33 -5.44 -15.41 1.76
N THR A 34 -4.23 -15.02 2.18
CA THR A 34 -3.90 -13.61 2.41
C THR A 34 -3.97 -12.82 1.09
N ARG A 35 -4.62 -11.66 1.12
CA ARG A 35 -4.81 -10.79 -0.05
C ARG A 35 -4.05 -9.47 0.11
N LEU A 36 -3.54 -8.96 -1.00
CA LEU A 36 -2.94 -7.62 -1.09
C LEU A 36 -3.93 -6.69 -1.80
N VAL A 37 -4.17 -5.52 -1.23
CA VAL A 37 -5.01 -4.47 -1.81
C VAL A 37 -4.19 -3.21 -1.95
N HIS A 38 -4.27 -2.50 -3.08
CA HIS A 38 -3.62 -1.20 -3.24
C HIS A 38 -4.28 -0.32 -4.31
N GLY A 39 -3.87 0.95 -4.35
CA GLY A 39 -4.52 2.00 -5.13
C GLY A 39 -4.01 2.21 -6.55
N ALA A 40 -3.13 1.35 -7.07
CA ALA A 40 -2.57 1.39 -8.43
C ALA A 40 -2.51 2.80 -9.05
N GLY A 41 -1.82 3.71 -8.36
CA GLY A 41 -1.70 5.10 -8.79
C GLY A 41 -0.74 5.27 -9.95
N ASP A 42 -0.96 6.27 -10.77
CA ASP A 42 -0.02 6.63 -11.83
C ASP A 42 1.25 7.26 -11.26
N ALA A 43 2.37 7.07 -11.97
CA ALA A 43 3.60 7.80 -11.70
C ALA A 43 3.34 9.32 -11.83
N ARG A 44 3.93 10.10 -10.92
CA ARG A 44 3.91 11.56 -11.02
C ARG A 44 4.87 11.99 -12.11
N LYS A 45 4.54 13.09 -12.79
CA LYS A 45 5.45 13.73 -13.76
C LYS A 45 6.81 14.12 -13.17
N THR A 46 6.88 14.28 -11.86
CA THR A 46 8.07 14.67 -11.11
C THR A 46 8.79 13.47 -10.49
N ASP A 47 8.33 12.24 -10.74
CA ASP A 47 9.06 11.07 -10.29
C ASP A 47 10.28 10.85 -11.18
N GLU A 48 11.38 10.42 -10.56
CA GLU A 48 12.61 10.06 -11.26
C GLU A 48 12.35 8.88 -12.22
N PRO A 49 13.12 8.75 -13.33
CA PRO A 49 12.95 7.66 -14.29
C PRO A 49 13.02 6.25 -13.65
N GLU A 50 13.78 6.10 -12.57
CA GLU A 50 13.96 4.86 -11.83
C GLU A 50 12.84 4.58 -10.81
N ALA A 51 11.83 5.46 -10.72
CA ALA A 51 10.69 5.28 -9.84
C ALA A 51 9.75 4.18 -10.34
N PHE A 52 9.56 3.16 -9.52
CA PHE A 52 8.63 2.04 -9.76
C PHE A 52 7.28 2.24 -9.07
N GLY A 53 7.26 3.08 -8.04
CA GLY A 53 6.11 3.29 -7.17
C GLY A 53 5.88 2.18 -6.15
N ALA A 54 5.32 2.56 -5.01
CA ALA A 54 5.06 1.66 -3.90
C ALA A 54 4.14 0.49 -4.30
N ASP A 55 3.12 0.75 -5.11
CA ASP A 55 2.14 -0.25 -5.57
C ASP A 55 2.82 -1.49 -6.17
N ARG A 56 3.69 -1.29 -7.16
CA ARG A 56 4.41 -2.39 -7.82
C ARG A 56 5.44 -3.05 -6.91
N LEU A 57 6.15 -2.26 -6.11
CA LEU A 57 7.13 -2.81 -5.18
C LEU A 57 6.46 -3.68 -4.10
N TRP A 58 5.25 -3.33 -3.66
CA TRP A 58 4.49 -4.15 -2.73
C TRP A 58 4.01 -5.46 -3.35
N GLU A 59 3.56 -5.45 -4.61
CA GLU A 59 3.24 -6.68 -5.35
C GLU A 59 4.45 -7.61 -5.44
N VAL A 60 5.63 -7.06 -5.79
CA VAL A 60 6.88 -7.84 -5.87
C VAL A 60 7.29 -8.36 -4.50
N ALA A 61 7.23 -7.53 -3.45
CA ALA A 61 7.54 -7.95 -2.09
C ALA A 61 6.61 -9.06 -1.61
N ALA A 62 5.31 -8.97 -1.87
CA ALA A 62 4.35 -10.03 -1.54
C ALA A 62 4.66 -11.31 -2.32
N HIS A 63 4.91 -11.22 -3.62
CA HIS A 63 5.24 -12.38 -4.45
C HIS A 63 6.49 -13.13 -4.00
N LEU A 64 7.50 -12.42 -3.52
CA LEU A 64 8.74 -13.04 -3.05
C LEU A 64 8.62 -13.65 -1.65
N GLU A 65 7.75 -13.11 -0.79
CA GLU A 65 7.71 -13.47 0.64
C GLU A 65 6.52 -14.35 1.03
N TRP A 66 5.44 -14.37 0.23
CA TRP A 66 4.24 -15.16 0.51
C TRP A 66 4.24 -16.41 -0.38
N PRO A 67 4.48 -17.62 0.17
CA PRO A 67 4.65 -18.83 -0.63
C PRO A 67 3.44 -19.19 -1.52
N TRP A 68 2.26 -18.71 -1.14
CA TRP A 68 0.97 -18.99 -1.79
C TRP A 68 0.43 -17.81 -2.58
N PHE A 69 1.17 -16.69 -2.64
CA PHE A 69 0.67 -15.49 -3.29
C PHE A 69 0.71 -15.62 -4.80
N ARG A 70 -0.42 -15.23 -5.40
CA ARG A 70 -0.55 -15.10 -6.84
C ARG A 70 -0.80 -13.63 -7.14
N VAL A 71 -0.11 -13.11 -8.15
CA VAL A 71 -0.23 -11.70 -8.54
C VAL A 71 -1.66 -11.39 -9.05
N GLU A 72 -2.36 -12.44 -9.51
CA GLU A 72 -3.77 -12.42 -9.84
C GLU A 72 -4.69 -12.15 -8.63
N ASP A 73 -4.27 -12.48 -7.41
CA ASP A 73 -5.05 -12.30 -6.16
C ASP A 73 -4.94 -10.87 -5.59
N VAL A 74 -4.27 -9.97 -6.31
CA VAL A 74 -4.09 -8.57 -5.92
C VAL A 74 -5.27 -7.74 -6.39
N GLU A 75 -5.91 -7.05 -5.44
CA GLU A 75 -6.98 -6.11 -5.75
C GLU A 75 -6.38 -4.71 -6.00
N ARG A 76 -6.55 -4.23 -7.24
CA ARG A 76 -5.98 -2.97 -7.72
C ARG A 76 -7.11 -1.98 -7.99
N PHE A 77 -7.10 -0.86 -7.27
CA PHE A 77 -8.09 0.20 -7.45
C PHE A 77 -7.47 1.33 -8.28
N PRO A 78 -7.68 1.44 -9.60
CA PRO A 78 -7.03 2.48 -10.39
C PRO A 78 -7.52 3.89 -10.01
N ALA A 79 -6.65 4.88 -10.15
CA ALA A 79 -7.02 6.28 -9.99
C ALA A 79 -7.50 6.96 -11.30
N ASP A 80 -7.51 6.25 -12.44
CA ASP A 80 -7.91 6.82 -13.74
C ASP A 80 -9.43 7.00 -13.84
N TRP A 81 -9.90 8.05 -13.18
CA TRP A 81 -11.21 8.61 -13.38
C TRP A 81 -11.04 10.03 -13.91
N LYS A 82 -10.46 10.18 -15.11
CA LYS A 82 -10.20 11.49 -15.77
C LYS A 82 -11.33 12.53 -15.62
N HIS A 83 -12.59 12.08 -15.57
CA HIS A 83 -13.77 12.94 -15.41
C HIS A 83 -13.93 13.58 -14.01
N VAL A 84 -13.26 13.09 -12.97
CA VAL A 84 -13.35 13.62 -11.58
C VAL A 84 -12.14 14.42 -11.13
N GLY A 85 -11.15 14.60 -12.01
CA GLY A 85 -10.02 15.51 -11.80
C GLY A 85 -9.29 15.29 -10.47
N ALA A 86 -9.03 16.37 -9.73
CA ALA A 86 -8.28 16.33 -8.47
C ALA A 86 -8.92 15.47 -7.36
N SER A 87 -10.21 15.15 -7.47
CA SER A 87 -10.92 14.30 -6.50
C SER A 87 -10.77 12.79 -6.76
N ALA A 88 -10.16 12.39 -7.88
CA ALA A 88 -10.02 10.98 -8.24
C ALA A 88 -9.28 10.16 -7.17
N GLY A 89 -8.12 10.64 -6.72
CA GLY A 89 -7.31 9.99 -5.68
C GLY A 89 -8.05 9.84 -4.35
N PRO A 90 -8.62 10.93 -3.78
CA PRO A 90 -9.43 10.85 -2.56
C PRO A 90 -10.60 9.87 -2.66
N ARG A 91 -11.39 9.94 -3.73
CA ARG A 91 -12.53 9.04 -3.93
C ARG A 91 -12.09 7.58 -4.07
N ARG A 92 -10.94 7.32 -4.70
CA ARG A 92 -10.36 5.96 -4.79
C ARG A 92 -10.00 5.44 -3.41
N ASN A 93 -9.37 6.26 -2.57
CA ASN A 93 -9.04 5.85 -1.19
C ASN A 93 -10.31 5.53 -0.38
N GLU A 94 -11.38 6.31 -0.54
CA GLU A 94 -12.68 6.04 0.08
C GLU A 94 -13.29 4.73 -0.42
N ALA A 95 -13.25 4.48 -1.74
CA ALA A 95 -13.73 3.23 -2.32
C ALA A 95 -12.94 2.00 -1.81
N ILE A 96 -11.61 2.12 -1.70
CA ILE A 96 -10.76 1.09 -1.09
C ILE A 96 -11.19 0.84 0.36
N ARG A 97 -11.34 1.91 1.16
CA ARG A 97 -11.81 1.80 2.56
C ARG A 97 -13.14 1.06 2.64
N ASP A 98 -14.12 1.45 1.83
CA ASP A 98 -15.46 0.87 1.90
C ASP A 98 -15.46 -0.61 1.50
N ALA A 99 -14.68 -1.00 0.49
CA ALA A 99 -14.47 -2.39 0.13
C ALA A 99 -13.83 -3.19 1.28
N LEU A 100 -12.78 -2.65 1.90
CA LEU A 100 -12.11 -3.28 3.05
C LEU A 100 -13.01 -3.36 4.28
N ARG A 101 -13.89 -2.37 4.50
CA ARG A 101 -14.88 -2.40 5.59
C ARG A 101 -15.90 -3.52 5.38
N ALA A 102 -16.38 -3.73 4.15
CA ALA A 102 -17.26 -4.84 3.82
C ALA A 102 -16.57 -6.19 4.12
N LEU A 103 -15.32 -6.35 3.70
CA LEU A 103 -14.54 -7.56 3.99
C LEU A 103 -14.29 -7.76 5.50
N ALA A 104 -14.03 -6.69 6.24
CA ALA A 104 -13.91 -6.77 7.70
C ALA A 104 -15.21 -7.22 8.36
N ALA A 105 -16.37 -6.76 7.87
CA ALA A 105 -17.69 -7.20 8.35
C ALA A 105 -17.97 -8.69 8.08
N GLU A 106 -17.35 -9.27 7.05
CA GLU A 106 -17.35 -10.71 6.77
C GLU A 106 -16.37 -11.50 7.66
N GLY A 107 -15.71 -10.84 8.62
CA GLY A 107 -14.79 -11.47 9.57
C GLY A 107 -13.33 -11.56 9.10
N GLN A 108 -12.97 -10.86 8.02
CA GLN A 108 -11.57 -10.76 7.57
C GLN A 108 -10.77 -9.85 8.51
N ARG A 109 -9.48 -10.17 8.71
CA ARG A 109 -8.57 -9.27 9.45
C ARG A 109 -7.91 -8.30 8.48
N VAL A 110 -8.26 -7.02 8.58
CA VAL A 110 -7.66 -5.95 7.77
C VAL A 110 -6.49 -5.32 8.54
N GLY A 111 -5.34 -5.24 7.89
CA GLY A 111 -4.20 -4.43 8.32
C GLY A 111 -3.69 -3.57 7.18
N TRP A 112 -2.82 -2.60 7.49
CA TRP A 112 -2.28 -1.70 6.47
C TRP A 112 -0.78 -1.41 6.64
N VAL A 113 -0.14 -1.06 5.53
CA VAL A 113 1.22 -0.53 5.50
C VAL A 113 1.32 0.60 4.49
N ALA A 114 2.02 1.66 4.86
CA ALA A 114 2.43 2.74 3.96
C ALA A 114 3.95 2.76 3.82
N ALA A 115 4.50 3.00 2.64
CA ALA A 115 5.92 3.30 2.45
C ALA A 115 6.12 4.64 1.74
N HIS A 116 6.97 5.50 2.29
CA HIS A 116 7.20 6.83 1.73
C HIS A 116 8.61 7.32 2.04
N SER A 117 9.16 8.18 1.19
CA SER A 117 10.42 8.89 1.43
C SER A 117 10.27 10.21 2.20
N ASP A 118 9.05 10.57 2.60
CA ASP A 118 8.71 11.83 3.25
C ASP A 118 7.94 11.51 4.53
N ARG A 119 8.39 12.09 5.65
CA ARG A 119 7.78 11.96 6.97
C ARG A 119 6.34 12.43 7.01
N ASN A 120 5.98 13.42 6.20
CA ASN A 120 4.63 13.97 6.20
C ASN A 120 3.64 13.11 5.41
N LEU A 121 4.13 12.12 4.65
CA LEU A 121 3.37 11.33 3.71
C LEU A 121 2.71 12.22 2.63
N GLY A 122 2.94 11.95 1.36
CA GLY A 122 2.26 12.70 0.30
C GLY A 122 0.73 12.68 0.49
N ARG A 123 0.04 13.75 0.05
CA ARG A 123 -1.42 13.96 0.31
C ARG A 123 -2.28 12.71 0.15
N GLY A 124 -2.07 11.92 -0.91
CA GLY A 124 -2.82 10.68 -1.15
C GLY A 124 -2.55 9.57 -0.13
N THR A 125 -1.30 9.35 0.25
CA THR A 125 -0.90 8.38 1.28
C THR A 125 -1.37 8.83 2.66
N ALA A 126 -1.18 10.11 3.00
CA ALA A 126 -1.65 10.69 4.27
C ALA A 126 -3.17 10.55 4.44
N HIS A 127 -3.93 10.76 3.36
CA HIS A 127 -5.37 10.57 3.36
C HIS A 127 -5.73 9.10 3.63
N MET A 128 -5.12 8.15 2.92
CA MET A 128 -5.39 6.71 3.14
C MET A 128 -5.05 6.28 4.58
N VAL A 129 -3.89 6.70 5.10
CA VAL A 129 -3.49 6.40 6.49
C VAL A 129 -4.49 6.95 7.49
N THR A 130 -4.99 8.17 7.28
CA THR A 130 -6.04 8.76 8.12
C THR A 130 -7.31 7.91 8.10
N LEU A 131 -7.75 7.45 6.92
CA LEU A 131 -8.91 6.56 6.79
C LEU A 131 -8.69 5.24 7.55
N CYS A 132 -7.54 4.57 7.37
CA CYS A 132 -7.25 3.31 8.05
C CYS A 132 -7.21 3.45 9.57
N ARG A 133 -6.65 4.54 10.08
CA ARG A 133 -6.63 4.84 11.52
C ARG A 133 -8.04 5.10 12.06
N ALA A 134 -8.90 5.76 11.30
CA ALA A 134 -10.30 5.97 11.69
C ALA A 134 -11.09 4.66 11.82
N GLU A 135 -10.77 3.65 11.00
CA GLU A 135 -11.34 2.30 11.14
C GLU A 135 -10.73 1.48 12.30
N GLY A 136 -9.67 1.98 12.94
CA GLY A 136 -8.94 1.26 13.98
C GLY A 136 -8.14 0.05 13.46
N TRP A 137 -7.91 -0.03 12.15
CA TRP A 137 -7.13 -1.14 11.59
C TRP A 137 -5.65 -1.01 11.97
N PRO A 138 -5.00 -2.10 12.42
CA PRO A 138 -3.59 -2.08 12.75
C PRO A 138 -2.75 -1.87 11.50
N GLY A 139 -1.80 -0.95 11.58
CA GLY A 139 -0.85 -0.73 10.50
C GLY A 139 0.19 0.29 10.85
N ARG A 140 1.11 0.52 9.91
CA ARG A 140 2.24 1.44 10.07
C ARG A 140 2.67 2.12 8.79
N ALA A 141 3.28 3.29 8.94
CA ALA A 141 4.01 3.97 7.89
C ALA A 141 5.53 3.76 8.04
N LEU A 142 6.17 3.36 6.96
CA LEU A 142 7.62 3.23 6.82
C LEU A 142 8.15 4.47 6.12
N ILE A 143 9.01 5.21 6.81
CA ILE A 143 9.76 6.32 6.24
C ILE A 143 11.10 5.78 5.78
N LEU A 144 11.36 5.82 4.47
CA LEU A 144 12.53 5.25 3.85
C LEU A 144 13.46 6.35 3.31
N ALA A 145 14.76 6.14 3.44
CA ALA A 145 15.75 6.99 2.80
C ALA A 145 15.85 6.65 1.30
N PRO A 146 16.37 7.56 0.44
CA PRO A 146 16.56 7.29 -0.99
C PRO A 146 17.41 6.06 -1.31
N ASP A 147 18.31 5.67 -0.39
CA ASP A 147 19.15 4.47 -0.49
C ASP A 147 18.41 3.17 -0.10
N GLY A 148 17.11 3.26 0.23
CA GLY A 148 16.26 2.14 0.60
C GLY A 148 16.22 1.80 2.08
N ARG A 149 17.04 2.44 2.93
CA ARG A 149 17.07 2.14 4.37
C ARG A 149 15.83 2.65 5.09
N LEU A 150 15.32 1.89 6.06
CA LEU A 150 14.32 2.35 7.00
C LEU A 150 14.90 3.46 7.89
N VAL A 151 14.29 4.63 7.85
CA VAL A 151 14.59 5.76 8.74
C VAL A 151 13.69 5.73 9.96
N GLU A 152 12.41 5.43 9.78
CA GLU A 152 11.41 5.45 10.85
C GLU A 152 10.21 4.55 10.55
N GLU A 153 9.66 3.92 11.59
CA GLU A 153 8.43 3.13 11.53
C GLU A 153 7.38 3.78 12.47
N VAL A 154 6.33 4.37 11.90
CA VAL A 154 5.29 5.13 12.62
C VAL A 154 4.01 4.32 12.73
N ARG A 155 3.36 4.30 13.90
CA ARG A 155 2.06 3.63 14.12
C ARG A 155 0.90 4.56 13.74
#